data_AF-A0A4U0WM84-F1
#
_entry.id   AF-A0A4U0WM84-F1
#
_cell.length_a   1.000
_cell.length_b   1.000
_cell.length_c   1.000
_cell.angle_alpha   90.00
_cell.angle_beta   90.00
_cell.angle_gamma   90.00
#
_symmetry.space_group_name_H-M   'P 1'
#
loop_
_entity.id
_entity.type
_entity.pdbx_description
1 polymer ?
#
loop_
_entity_poly.entity_id
_entity_poly.type
_entity_poly.pdbx_seq_one_letter_code
_entity_poly.pdbx_strand_id
1 'polypeptide(L)'
;ELDKMAGMIDRVKDKHGEVMKPVFISCDPARDTPEVIRRYLAEFHEDILGMTGTWQEVKDVCKVYRVYFSTPPDVKPGQDYLVDHSIYFYLMDPDGDFVEAIGRNFTVDAAAKVINDHIADWKGKIDKS
;
A
#
# COMPACT_ATOMS: atom_id res chain seq x y z
N GLU A 1 0.33 -9.34 4.79
CA GLU A 1 -0.60 -8.24 4.42
C GLU A 1 -0.75 -8.16 2.89
N LEU A 2 0.32 -8.27 2.10
CA LEU A 2 0.25 -8.21 0.64
C LEU A 2 -0.59 -9.30 -0.03
N ASP A 3 -0.64 -10.54 0.50
CA ASP A 3 -1.56 -11.57 -0.03
C ASP A 3 -3.03 -11.16 0.10
N LYS A 4 -3.37 -10.47 1.20
CA LYS A 4 -4.71 -9.91 1.39
C LYS A 4 -4.95 -8.77 0.40
N MET A 5 -3.93 -7.95 0.12
CA MET A 5 -3.99 -6.91 -0.91
C MET A 5 -4.24 -7.50 -2.30
N ALA A 6 -3.49 -8.53 -2.69
CA ALA A 6 -3.68 -9.27 -3.92
C ALA A 6 -5.13 -9.76 -4.06
N GLY A 7 -5.65 -10.43 -3.03
CA GLY A 7 -7.04 -10.87 -3.03
C GLY A 7 -8.06 -9.73 -3.09
N MET A 8 -7.78 -8.57 -2.48
CA MET A 8 -8.67 -7.40 -2.61
C MET A 8 -8.65 -6.84 -4.04
N ILE A 9 -7.47 -6.79 -4.67
CA ILE A 9 -7.31 -6.33 -6.06
C ILE A 9 -8.15 -7.18 -7.00
N ASP A 10 -7.99 -8.50 -6.94
CA ASP A 10 -8.74 -9.44 -7.80
C ASP A 10 -10.26 -9.23 -7.67
N ARG A 11 -10.77 -9.10 -6.43
CA ARG A 11 -12.21 -9.00 -6.16
C ARG A 11 -12.81 -7.69 -6.67
N VAL A 12 -12.06 -6.60 -6.57
CA VAL A 12 -12.47 -5.29 -7.09
C VAL A 12 -12.38 -5.30 -8.61
N LYS A 13 -11.31 -5.86 -9.17
CA LYS A 13 -11.06 -5.97 -10.61
C LYS A 13 -12.12 -6.82 -11.31
N ASP A 14 -12.51 -7.95 -10.72
CA ASP A 14 -13.59 -8.82 -11.22
C ASP A 14 -14.92 -8.09 -11.38
N LYS A 15 -15.20 -7.11 -10.50
CA LYS A 15 -16.50 -6.40 -10.47
C LYS A 15 -16.49 -5.09 -11.25
N HIS A 16 -15.41 -4.33 -11.19
CA HIS A 16 -15.36 -2.95 -11.70
C HIS A 16 -14.31 -2.75 -12.81
N GLY A 17 -13.46 -3.75 -13.06
CA GLY A 17 -12.30 -3.64 -13.94
C GLY A 17 -11.13 -2.93 -13.26
N GLU A 18 -10.20 -2.42 -14.06
CA GLU A 18 -9.01 -1.69 -13.59
C GLU A 18 -9.38 -0.26 -13.17
N VAL A 19 -9.96 -0.15 -11.97
CA VAL A 19 -10.41 1.12 -11.36
C VAL A 19 -9.63 1.51 -10.10
N MET A 20 -8.78 0.61 -9.62
CA MET A 20 -8.00 0.78 -8.40
C MET A 20 -6.51 0.71 -8.72
N LYS A 21 -5.72 1.61 -8.15
CA LYS A 21 -4.25 1.63 -8.26
C LYS A 21 -3.65 1.18 -6.93
N PRO A 22 -3.29 -0.11 -6.76
CA PRO A 22 -2.67 -0.59 -5.53
C PRO A 22 -1.22 -0.12 -5.46
N VAL A 23 -0.85 0.55 -4.37
CA VAL A 23 0.49 1.11 -4.16
C VAL A 23 1.11 0.53 -2.89
N PHE A 24 2.36 0.10 -3.00
CA PHE A 24 3.22 -0.28 -1.90
C PHE A 24 4.32 0.77 -1.73
N ILE A 25 4.41 1.39 -0.55
CA ILE A 25 5.47 2.36 -0.23
C ILE A 25 6.40 1.74 0.81
N SER A 26 7.68 1.59 0.47
CA SER A 26 8.68 1.11 1.43
C SER A 26 8.92 2.14 2.55
N CYS A 27 9.09 1.64 3.77
CA CYS A 27 9.53 2.41 4.93
C CYS A 27 11.05 2.32 5.18
N ASP A 28 11.79 1.57 4.36
CA ASP A 28 13.22 1.32 4.51
C ASP A 28 14.01 1.52 3.21
N PRO A 29 14.26 2.78 2.82
CA PRO A 29 14.95 3.09 1.58
C PRO A 29 16.42 2.65 1.56
N ALA A 30 17.01 2.23 2.70
CA ALA A 30 18.39 1.75 2.72
C ALA A 30 18.52 0.30 2.22
N ARG A 31 17.49 -0.52 2.39
CA ARG A 31 17.46 -1.92 1.91
C ARG A 31 16.60 -2.07 0.66
N ASP A 32 15.53 -1.29 0.55
CA ASP A 32 14.49 -1.48 -0.46
C ASP A 32 14.76 -0.62 -1.69
N THR A 33 15.72 -1.05 -2.51
CA THR A 33 15.95 -0.46 -3.84
C THR A 33 14.79 -0.79 -4.79
N PRO A 34 14.59 -0.02 -5.89
CA PRO A 34 13.56 -0.32 -6.87
C PRO A 34 13.60 -1.76 -7.40
N GLU A 35 14.80 -2.31 -7.62
CA GLU A 35 14.99 -3.69 -8.08
C GLU A 35 14.57 -4.72 -7.03
N VAL A 36 14.88 -4.46 -5.76
CA VAL A 36 14.50 -5.32 -4.63
C VAL A 36 12.99 -5.33 -4.47
N ILE A 37 12.36 -4.15 -4.42
CA ILE A 37 10.90 -4.03 -4.32
C ILE A 37 10.22 -4.71 -5.49
N ARG A 38 10.70 -4.50 -6.72
CA ARG A 38 10.10 -5.12 -7.91
C ARG A 38 10.13 -6.64 -7.83
N ARG A 39 11.24 -7.23 -7.40
CA ARG A 39 11.35 -8.69 -7.22
C ARG A 39 10.43 -9.19 -6.11
N TYR A 40 10.37 -8.47 -5.00
CA TYR A 40 9.51 -8.80 -3.88
C TYR A 40 8.03 -8.77 -4.26
N LEU A 41 7.57 -7.70 -4.93
CA LEU A 41 6.17 -7.54 -5.32
C LEU A 41 5.73 -8.52 -6.43
N ALA A 42 6.66 -8.99 -7.26
CA ALA A 42 6.38 -9.97 -8.31
C ALA A 42 5.85 -11.31 -7.77
N GLU A 43 6.08 -11.63 -6.50
CA GLU A 43 5.54 -12.83 -5.85
C GLU A 43 4.08 -12.67 -5.38
N PHE A 44 3.57 -11.44 -5.33
CA PHE A 44 2.24 -11.16 -4.77
C PHE A 44 1.21 -10.85 -5.86
N HIS A 45 1.41 -9.77 -6.61
CA HIS A 45 0.44 -9.34 -7.62
C HIS A 45 1.06 -8.32 -8.60
N GLU A 46 0.83 -8.49 -9.89
CA GLU A 46 1.45 -7.67 -10.95
C GLU A 46 0.98 -6.21 -10.96
N ASP A 47 -0.28 -5.95 -10.58
CA ASP A 47 -0.83 -4.59 -10.53
C ASP A 47 -0.24 -3.73 -9.38
N ILE A 48 0.49 -4.29 -8.41
CA ILE A 48 1.02 -3.52 -7.27
C ILE A 48 2.20 -2.65 -7.71
N LEU A 49 2.01 -1.34 -7.61
CA LEU A 49 3.07 -0.36 -7.85
C LEU A 49 3.95 -0.20 -6.61
N GLY A 50 5.22 -0.57 -6.73
CA GLY A 50 6.22 -0.34 -5.70
C GLY A 50 6.81 1.07 -5.76
N MET A 51 6.85 1.76 -4.62
CA MET A 51 7.45 3.07 -4.44
C MET A 51 8.50 3.05 -3.32
N THR A 52 9.60 3.74 -3.58
CA THR A 52 10.70 4.00 -2.64
C THR A 52 11.29 5.37 -2.96
N GLY A 53 12.23 5.85 -2.15
CA GLY A 53 12.83 7.17 -2.35
C GLY A 53 13.99 7.41 -1.42
N THR A 54 14.34 8.67 -1.21
CA THR A 54 15.31 9.07 -0.20
C THR A 54 14.74 8.91 1.21
N TRP A 55 15.63 8.83 2.21
CA TRP A 55 15.23 8.84 3.63
C TRP A 55 14.30 10.00 4.00
N GLN A 56 14.51 11.18 3.41
CA GLN A 56 13.69 12.35 3.69
C GLN A 56 12.29 12.22 3.08
N GLU A 57 12.18 11.77 1.83
CA GLU A 57 10.89 11.55 1.16
C GLU A 57 10.06 10.48 1.87
N VAL A 58 10.67 9.34 2.22
CA VAL A 58 10.00 8.28 2.97
C VAL A 58 9.53 8.81 4.33
N LYS A 59 10.39 9.56 5.03
CA LYS A 59 10.04 10.16 6.33
C LYS A 59 8.85 11.12 6.23
N ASP A 60 8.81 11.94 5.19
CA ASP A 60 7.73 12.89 4.98
C ASP A 60 6.41 12.16 4.67
N VAL A 61 6.44 11.14 3.81
CA VAL A 61 5.26 10.31 3.52
C VAL A 61 4.76 9.59 4.78
N CYS A 62 5.65 8.92 5.51
CA CYS A 62 5.29 8.25 6.77
C CYS A 62 4.64 9.23 7.76
N LYS A 63 5.14 10.46 7.85
CA LYS A 63 4.56 11.51 8.70
C LYS A 63 3.15 11.91 8.25
N VAL A 64 2.91 12.08 6.95
CA VAL A 64 1.58 12.44 6.41
C VAL A 64 0.56 11.35 6.71
N TYR A 65 0.94 10.08 6.52
CA TYR A 65 0.07 8.92 6.77
C TYR A 65 0.08 8.44 8.24
N ARG A 66 0.76 9.18 9.14
CA ARG A 66 0.91 8.86 10.57
C ARG A 66 1.46 7.45 10.82
N VAL A 67 2.31 6.97 9.92
CA VAL A 67 3.04 5.72 10.04
C VAL A 67 4.31 6.01 10.84
N TYR A 68 4.46 5.35 11.99
CA TYR A 68 5.70 5.39 12.73
C TYR A 68 6.68 4.43 12.09
N PHE A 69 7.83 4.95 11.65
CA PHE A 69 8.99 4.15 11.31
C PHE A 69 10.13 4.53 12.25
N SER A 70 10.88 3.54 12.72
CA SER A 70 12.07 3.74 13.55
C SER A 70 13.21 2.97 12.91
N THR A 71 14.28 3.69 12.59
CA THR A 71 15.57 3.07 12.24
C THR A 71 16.35 2.97 13.54
N PRO A 72 16.73 1.77 14.01
CA PRO A 72 17.52 1.68 15.23
C PRO A 72 18.84 2.45 15.03
N PRO A 73 19.27 3.27 15.99
CA PRO A 73 20.41 4.17 15.83
C PRO A 73 21.75 3.44 15.65
N ASP A 74 21.84 2.16 16.03
CA ASP A 74 23.08 1.38 16.12
C ASP A 74 23.19 0.23 15.11
N VAL A 75 22.39 0.24 14.03
CA VAL A 75 22.46 -0.83 13.01
C VAL A 75 23.78 -0.75 12.26
N LYS A 76 24.62 -1.78 12.41
CA LYS A 76 25.84 -1.92 11.59
C LYS A 76 25.49 -2.35 10.16
N PRO A 77 26.31 -2.00 9.16
CA PRO A 77 26.13 -2.52 7.80
C PRO A 77 26.03 -4.06 7.81
N GLY A 78 24.90 -4.60 7.33
CA GLY A 78 24.63 -6.04 7.32
C GLY A 78 23.92 -6.62 8.56
N GLN A 79 23.59 -5.79 9.57
CA GLN A 79 22.67 -6.22 10.64
C GLN A 79 21.21 -6.05 10.20
N ASP A 80 20.43 -7.10 10.40
CA ASP A 80 19.00 -7.04 10.24
C ASP A 80 18.36 -6.25 11.38
N TYR A 81 17.40 -5.40 11.05
CA TYR A 81 16.60 -4.66 12.02
C TYR A 81 15.11 -4.69 11.69
N LEU A 82 14.32 -4.58 12.75
CA LEU A 82 12.88 -4.44 12.66
C LEU A 82 12.53 -2.99 12.32
N VAL A 83 11.70 -2.85 11.30
CA VAL A 83 11.04 -1.59 10.95
C VAL A 83 9.58 -1.76 11.28
N ASP A 84 9.08 -0.95 12.22
CA ASP A 84 7.66 -0.83 12.43
C ASP A 84 7.02 -0.24 11.17
N HIS A 85 5.98 -0.90 10.67
CA HIS A 85 5.20 -0.48 9.51
C HIS A 85 3.72 -0.49 9.86
N SER A 86 2.93 0.31 9.16
CA SER A 86 1.48 0.30 9.33
C SER A 86 0.90 -1.06 8.91
N ILE A 87 -0.05 -1.56 9.69
CA ILE A 87 -0.82 -2.78 9.39
C ILE A 87 -2.17 -2.46 8.73
N TYR A 88 -2.37 -1.21 8.30
CA TYR A 88 -3.57 -0.73 7.63
C TYR A 88 -3.31 -0.50 6.13
N PHE A 89 -4.35 -0.74 5.34
CA PHE A 89 -4.43 -0.22 3.97
C PHE A 89 -5.22 1.08 3.98
N TYR A 90 -4.69 2.13 3.37
CA TYR A 90 -5.36 3.42 3.24
C TYR A 90 -6.03 3.48 1.87
N LEU A 91 -7.36 3.58 1.87
CA LEU A 91 -8.14 3.82 0.66
C LEU A 91 -8.21 5.32 0.42
N MET A 92 -7.74 5.74 -0.74
CA MET A 92 -7.81 7.12 -1.23
C MET A 92 -8.80 7.19 -2.38
N ASP A 93 -9.54 8.29 -2.51
CA ASP A 93 -10.40 8.53 -3.65
C ASP A 93 -9.60 9.05 -4.87
N PRO A 94 -10.22 9.17 -6.06
CA PRO A 94 -9.56 9.69 -7.26
C PRO A 94 -9.08 11.15 -7.16
N ASP A 95 -9.58 11.93 -6.22
CA ASP A 95 -9.14 13.32 -5.97
C ASP A 95 -7.96 13.37 -4.97
N GLY A 96 -7.59 12.24 -4.39
CA GLY A 96 -6.47 12.10 -3.46
C GLY A 96 -6.86 12.29 -1.99
N ASP A 97 -8.15 12.33 -1.68
CA ASP A 97 -8.64 12.44 -0.32
C ASP A 97 -8.73 11.07 0.35
N PHE A 98 -8.47 11.05 1.67
CA PHE A 98 -8.57 9.83 2.47
C PHE A 98 -10.03 9.42 2.67
N VAL A 99 -10.33 8.15 2.36
CA VAL A 99 -11.69 7.59 2.46
C VAL A 99 -11.82 6.68 3.67
N GLU A 100 -10.94 5.67 3.79
CA GLU A 100 -11.09 4.60 4.77
C GLU A 100 -9.75 3.92 5.10
N ALA A 101 -9.61 3.40 6.32
CA ALA A 101 -8.45 2.62 6.75
C ALA A 101 -8.85 1.16 7.02
N ILE A 102 -8.45 0.26 6.12
CA ILE A 102 -8.77 -1.16 6.20
C ILE A 102 -7.72 -1.87 7.06
N GLY A 103 -8.12 -2.26 8.26
CA GLY A 103 -7.26 -2.93 9.23
C GLY A 103 -7.08 -4.43 9.00
N ARG A 104 -6.28 -5.04 9.88
CA ARG A 104 -6.01 -6.48 9.88
C ARG A 104 -7.24 -7.35 10.15
N ASN A 105 -8.22 -6.81 10.86
CA ASN A 105 -9.45 -7.49 11.25
C ASN A 105 -10.39 -7.81 10.07
N PHE A 106 -10.17 -7.21 8.89
CA PHE A 106 -10.97 -7.49 7.71
C PHE A 106 -10.50 -8.76 7.00
N THR A 107 -11.45 -9.61 6.60
CA THR A 107 -11.21 -10.64 5.60
C THR A 107 -11.06 -10.00 4.21
N VAL A 108 -10.50 -10.74 3.25
CA VAL A 108 -10.38 -10.28 1.85
C VAL A 108 -11.74 -9.82 1.31
N ASP A 109 -12.79 -10.63 1.49
CA ASP A 109 -14.12 -10.32 0.97
C ASP A 109 -14.76 -9.12 1.67
N ALA A 110 -14.58 -9.00 2.99
CA ALA A 110 -15.11 -7.86 3.74
C ALA A 110 -14.43 -6.55 3.32
N ALA A 111 -13.11 -6.57 3.15
CA ALA A 111 -12.36 -5.41 2.69
C ALA A 111 -12.70 -5.04 1.24
N ALA A 112 -12.76 -6.02 0.34
CA ALA A 112 -13.17 -5.79 -1.05
C ALA A 112 -14.60 -5.25 -1.12
N LYS A 113 -15.51 -5.70 -0.24
CA LYS A 113 -16.86 -5.13 -0.15
C LYS A 113 -16.83 -3.65 0.20
N VAL A 114 -16.05 -3.24 1.19
CA VAL A 114 -15.90 -1.81 1.57
C VAL A 114 -15.44 -0.99 0.38
N ILE A 115 -14.39 -1.44 -0.34
CA ILE A 115 -13.89 -0.75 -1.53
C ILE A 115 -14.97 -0.66 -2.61
N ASN A 116 -15.67 -1.76 -2.88
CA ASN A 116 -16.75 -1.82 -3.87
C ASN A 116 -17.93 -0.89 -3.54
N ASP A 117 -18.28 -0.76 -2.26
CA ASP A 117 -19.34 0.14 -1.79
C ASP A 117 -18.93 1.60 -2.05
N HIS A 118 -17.69 1.97 -1.72
CA HIS A 118 -17.17 3.32 -2.01
C HIS A 118 -17.10 3.63 -3.52
N ILE A 119 -16.70 2.66 -4.34
CA ILE A 119 -16.72 2.82 -5.80
C ILE A 119 -18.15 3.04 -6.32
N ALA A 120 -19.14 2.35 -5.77
CA ALA A 120 -20.54 2.50 -6.17
C ALA A 120 -21.13 3.86 -5.76
N ASP A 121 -20.69 4.40 -4.63
CA ASP A 121 -21.13 5.71 -4.12
C ASP A 121 -20.40 6.89 -4.79
N TRP A 122 -19.26 6.63 -5.44
CA TRP A 122 -18.48 7.65 -6.14
C TRP A 122 -19.22 8.23 -7.35
N LYS A 123 -19.37 9.56 -7.36
CA LYS A 123 -20.07 10.30 -8.44
C LYS A 123 -19.13 10.99 -9.43
N GLY A 124 -17.83 11.02 -9.13
CA GLY A 124 -16.82 11.61 -9.99
C GLY A 124 -16.39 10.68 -11.13
N LYS A 125 -15.37 11.10 -11.87
CA LYS A 125 -14.72 10.22 -12.86
C LYS A 125 -13.68 9.35 -12.14
N ILE A 126 -13.60 8.09 -12.52
CA ILE A 126 -12.48 7.21 -12.13
C ILE A 126 -11.61 7.06 -13.37
N ASP A 127 -10.35 7.39 -13.22
CA ASP A 127 -9.34 7.14 -14.24
C ASP A 127 -9.13 5.63 -14.37
N LYS A 128 -9.36 5.10 -15.58
CA LYS A 128 -9.21 3.68 -15.93
C LYS A 128 -7.95 3.43 -16.77
N SER A 129 -6.99 4.35 -16.73
CA SER A 129 -5.72 4.26 -17.48
C SER A 129 -4.58 3.69 -16.66
#